data_AF-A0A4V3PF28-F1
#
_entry.id   AF-A0A4V3PF28-F1
#
_cell.length_a   1.000
_cell.length_b   1.000
_cell.length_c   1.000
_cell.angle_alpha   90.00
_cell.angle_beta   90.00
_cell.angle_gamma   90.00
#
_symmetry.space_group_name_H-M   'P 1'
#
loop_
_entity.id
_entity.type
_entity.pdbx_description
1 polymer ?
#
loop_
_entity_poly.entity_id
_entity_poly.type
_entity_poly.pdbx_seq_one_letter_code
_entity_poly.pdbx_strand_id
1 'polypeptide(L)'
;AGLVFGLALSVASTVVLLRALQERRLIETERGRIAVGWLIVEDLAMVLALVLLPALAGVLGGVPQADDHASLLALPASYGIWGVVGVTLAKVVAFVVVMLVVGRRVIPWILHYVAHTGSRELFRLAVLAIALGVAFGAAKLFGVSLALGAFFAGMIMSESELSHRAAEESLPLRDAFSVLFFVSVGMLFDPL
;
A
#
# COMPACT_ATOMS: atom_id res chain seq x y z
N ALA A 1 -14.05 -17.04 1.55
CA ALA A 1 -14.49 -16.13 0.47
C ALA A 1 -15.35 -14.96 0.99
N GLY A 2 -16.46 -15.21 1.71
CA GLY A 2 -17.38 -14.14 2.14
C GLY A 2 -16.78 -13.00 2.96
N LEU A 3 -15.79 -13.27 3.83
CA LEU A 3 -15.15 -12.22 4.63
C LEU A 3 -14.32 -11.26 3.78
N VAL A 4 -13.56 -11.77 2.81
CA VAL A 4 -12.75 -10.96 1.88
C VAL A 4 -13.65 -10.15 0.95
N PHE A 5 -14.72 -10.78 0.47
CA PHE A 5 -15.70 -10.12 -0.39
C PHE A 5 -16.47 -9.01 0.35
N GLY A 6 -16.87 -9.27 1.60
CA GLY A 6 -17.50 -8.27 2.46
C GLY A 6 -16.56 -7.10 2.77
N LEU A 7 -15.28 -7.37 3.03
CA LEU A 7 -14.26 -6.32 3.17
C LEU A 7 -14.13 -5.49 1.89
N ALA A 8 -14.02 -6.13 0.73
CA ALA A 8 -13.90 -5.44 -0.55
C ALA A 8 -15.13 -4.56 -0.87
N LEU A 9 -16.35 -5.02 -0.53
CA LEU A 9 -17.57 -4.24 -0.72
C LEU A 9 -17.77 -3.12 0.30
N SER A 10 -17.18 -3.24 1.49
CA SER A 10 -17.33 -2.25 2.56
C SER A 10 -16.50 -0.99 2.31
N VAL A 11 -15.47 -1.05 1.47
CA VAL A 11 -14.51 0.04 1.29
C VAL A 11 -15.09 1.17 0.45
N ALA A 12 -15.14 2.36 1.03
CA ALA A 12 -15.49 3.59 0.34
C ALA A 12 -14.28 4.15 -0.44
N SER A 13 -14.56 4.74 -1.59
CA SER A 13 -13.53 5.42 -2.39
C SER A 13 -13.27 6.84 -1.87
N THR A 14 -12.11 7.03 -1.24
CA THR A 14 -11.64 8.34 -0.73
C THR A 14 -11.62 9.42 -1.80
N VAL A 15 -11.13 9.10 -3.01
CA VAL A 15 -11.02 10.08 -4.10
C VAL A 15 -12.42 10.55 -4.54
N VAL A 16 -13.36 9.62 -4.68
CA VAL A 16 -14.72 9.94 -5.13
C VAL A 16 -15.48 10.72 -4.06
N LEU A 17 -15.39 10.30 -2.80
CA LEU A 17 -16.09 10.99 -1.71
C LEU A 17 -15.51 12.40 -1.46
N LEU A 18 -14.17 12.55 -1.48
CA LEU A 18 -13.55 13.88 -1.36
C LEU A 18 -13.95 14.81 -2.51
N ARG A 19 -13.95 14.34 -3.75
CA ARG A 19 -14.42 15.13 -4.90
C ARG A 19 -15.88 15.54 -4.75
N ALA A 20 -16.76 14.62 -4.34
CA ALA A 20 -18.17 14.92 -4.12
C ALA A 20 -18.38 15.97 -3.00
N LEU A 21 -17.58 15.93 -1.94
CA LEU A 21 -17.60 16.93 -0.87
C LEU A 21 -17.05 18.28 -1.34
N GLN A 22 -16.01 18.29 -2.19
CA GLN A 22 -15.45 19.49 -2.81
C GLN A 22 -16.47 20.21 -3.71
N GLU A 23 -17.09 19.47 -4.63
CA GLU A 23 -18.08 20.01 -5.56
C GLU A 23 -19.27 20.65 -4.84
N ARG A 24 -19.66 20.10 -3.69
CA ARG A 24 -20.74 20.62 -2.85
C ARG A 24 -20.29 21.67 -1.82
N ARG A 25 -19.00 22.04 -1.79
CA ARG A 25 -18.39 22.94 -0.79
C ARG A 25 -18.64 22.50 0.66
N LEU A 26 -18.69 21.20 0.92
CA LEU A 26 -19.02 20.64 2.23
C LEU A 26 -17.79 20.29 3.08
N ILE A 27 -16.56 20.36 2.56
CA ILE A 27 -15.35 19.93 3.28
C ILE A 27 -15.19 20.61 4.64
N GLU A 28 -15.41 21.92 4.69
CA GLU A 28 -15.17 22.71 5.91
C GLU A 28 -16.34 22.62 6.91
N THR A 29 -17.45 22.01 6.52
CA THR A 29 -18.57 21.78 7.43
C THR A 29 -18.21 20.70 8.45
N GLU A 30 -18.87 20.73 9.61
CA GLU A 30 -18.69 19.70 10.64
C GLU A 30 -18.94 18.28 10.10
N ARG A 31 -19.96 18.13 9.25
CA ARG A 31 -20.29 16.87 8.56
C ARG A 31 -19.17 16.44 7.59
N GLY A 32 -18.59 17.40 6.86
CA GLY A 32 -17.46 17.15 5.96
C GLY A 32 -16.21 16.69 6.72
N ARG A 33 -15.85 17.38 7.81
CA ARG A 33 -14.73 16.99 8.67
C ARG A 33 -14.91 15.60 9.29
N ILE A 34 -16.12 15.26 9.74
CA ILE A 34 -16.41 13.91 10.26
C ILE A 34 -16.27 12.86 9.16
N ALA A 35 -16.79 13.11 7.96
CA ALA A 35 -16.66 12.19 6.82
C ALA A 35 -15.19 11.98 6.40
N VAL A 36 -14.39 13.04 6.35
CA VAL A 36 -12.94 12.94 6.06
C VAL A 36 -12.21 12.20 7.18
N GLY A 37 -12.57 12.44 8.44
CA GLY A 37 -12.01 11.70 9.57
C GLY A 37 -12.29 10.20 9.47
N TRP A 38 -13.51 9.81 9.10
CA TRP A 38 -13.87 8.41 8.88
C TRP A 38 -13.09 7.77 7.74
N LEU A 39 -12.95 8.45 6.60
CA LEU A 39 -12.15 8.00 5.46
C LEU A 39 -10.70 7.65 5.83
N ILE A 40 -10.07 8.46 6.70
CA ILE A 40 -8.69 8.21 7.16
C ILE A 40 -8.62 6.95 8.04
N VAL A 41 -9.59 6.79 8.95
CA VAL A 41 -9.66 5.60 9.83
C VAL A 41 -9.90 4.33 9.00
N GLU A 42 -10.78 4.42 8.02
CA GLU A 42 -11.10 3.33 7.09
C GLU A 42 -9.88 2.89 6.27
N ASP A 43 -9.15 3.84 5.67
CA ASP A 43 -7.94 3.54 4.90
C ASP A 43 -6.88 2.82 5.77
N LEU A 44 -6.67 3.29 7.00
CA LEU A 44 -5.78 2.64 7.96
C LEU A 44 -6.24 1.23 8.34
N ALA A 45 -7.54 1.05 8.59
CA ALA A 45 -8.12 -0.25 8.90
C ALA A 45 -7.98 -1.21 7.71
N MET A 46 -8.16 -0.72 6.48
CA MET A 46 -8.02 -1.50 5.27
C MET A 46 -6.58 -1.94 5.03
N VAL A 47 -5.60 -1.07 5.30
CA VAL A 47 -4.18 -1.44 5.26
C VAL A 47 -3.90 -2.57 6.25
N LEU A 48 -4.38 -2.46 7.50
CA LEU A 48 -4.23 -3.54 8.48
C LEU A 48 -4.90 -4.84 8.02
N ALA A 49 -6.10 -4.76 7.45
CA ALA A 49 -6.79 -5.92 6.89
C ALA A 49 -6.01 -6.57 5.75
N LEU A 50 -5.43 -5.78 4.83
CA LEU A 50 -4.58 -6.25 3.73
C LEU A 50 -3.27 -6.86 4.22
N VAL A 51 -2.70 -6.38 5.33
CA VAL A 51 -1.52 -6.98 5.98
C VAL A 51 -1.85 -8.34 6.57
N LEU A 52 -3.03 -8.49 7.17
CA LEU A 52 -3.46 -9.73 7.82
C LEU A 52 -4.00 -10.76 6.81
N LEU A 53 -4.44 -10.32 5.63
CA LEU A 53 -5.05 -11.16 4.61
C LEU A 53 -4.17 -12.36 4.19
N PRO A 54 -2.87 -12.20 3.86
CA PRO A 54 -1.99 -13.32 3.54
C PRO A 54 -1.83 -14.33 4.69
N ALA A 55 -1.78 -13.85 5.94
CA ALA A 55 -1.69 -14.71 7.12
C ALA A 55 -3.00 -15.49 7.35
N LEU A 56 -4.15 -14.84 7.12
CA LEU A 56 -5.48 -15.42 7.24
C LEU A 56 -5.81 -16.39 6.10
N ALA A 57 -5.34 -16.13 4.88
CA ALA A 57 -5.57 -16.98 3.70
C ALA A 57 -5.06 -18.42 3.92
N GLY A 58 -3.89 -18.57 4.56
CA GLY A 58 -3.33 -19.88 4.92
C GLY A 58 -4.11 -20.61 6.03
N VAL A 59 -4.81 -19.89 6.92
CA VAL A 59 -5.62 -20.46 8.02
C VAL A 59 -7.00 -20.89 7.54
N LEU A 60 -7.61 -20.10 6.65
CA LEU A 60 -8.98 -20.27 6.18
C LEU A 60 -9.13 -21.32 5.06
N GLY A 61 -8.10 -22.15 4.84
CA GLY A 61 -8.13 -23.19 3.80
C GLY A 61 -8.15 -22.63 2.38
N GLY A 62 -7.74 -21.37 2.19
CA GLY A 62 -7.46 -20.85 0.86
C GLY A 62 -6.34 -21.67 0.27
N VAL A 63 -6.58 -22.30 -0.89
CA VAL A 63 -5.50 -22.83 -1.73
C VAL A 63 -4.50 -21.69 -1.83
N PRO A 64 -3.22 -21.88 -1.44
CA PRO A 64 -2.23 -20.86 -1.73
C PRO A 64 -2.30 -20.71 -3.25
N GLN A 65 -2.85 -19.59 -3.71
CA GLN A 65 -2.45 -19.10 -5.02
C GLN A 65 -0.95 -18.93 -4.84
N ALA A 66 -0.23 -19.92 -5.36
CA ALA A 66 1.15 -19.78 -5.72
C ALA A 66 1.12 -18.64 -6.74
N ASP A 67 1.16 -17.41 -6.24
CA ASP A 67 1.77 -16.35 -6.99
C ASP A 67 3.15 -16.93 -7.33
N ASP A 68 3.36 -17.20 -8.61
CA ASP A 68 4.57 -17.75 -9.25
C ASP A 68 5.84 -16.90 -8.98
N HIS A 69 5.75 -15.98 -8.03
CA HIS A 69 6.81 -15.18 -7.49
C HIS A 69 7.58 -16.00 -6.46
N ALA A 70 8.44 -16.89 -6.96
CA ALA A 70 9.46 -17.63 -6.22
C ALA A 70 10.01 -16.83 -5.03
N SER A 71 9.50 -17.13 -3.84
CA SER A 71 9.99 -16.61 -2.57
C SER A 71 11.33 -17.27 -2.30
N LEU A 72 12.40 -16.49 -2.20
CA LEU A 72 13.74 -16.99 -1.85
C LEU A 72 13.80 -17.56 -0.41
N LEU A 73 12.72 -17.42 0.38
CA LEU A 73 12.52 -18.03 1.71
C LEU A 73 11.38 -19.06 1.71
N ALA A 74 11.33 -19.94 0.70
CA ALA A 74 10.46 -21.12 0.75
C ALA A 74 11.10 -22.22 1.63
N LEU A 75 10.80 -22.20 2.93
CA LEU A 75 11.14 -23.30 3.84
C LEU A 75 10.16 -24.48 3.63
N PRO A 76 10.60 -25.75 3.77
CA PRO A 76 9.78 -26.91 3.43
C PRO A 76 8.51 -27.01 4.27
N ALA A 77 7.36 -27.12 3.60
CA ALA A 77 6.04 -27.28 4.19
C ALA A 77 5.87 -28.67 4.83
N SER A 78 6.36 -28.83 6.06
CA SER A 78 6.14 -30.04 6.88
C SER A 78 5.62 -29.74 8.29
N TYR A 79 5.17 -28.52 8.54
CA TYR A 79 4.54 -28.13 9.79
C TYR A 79 3.06 -27.90 9.55
N GLY A 80 2.19 -28.48 10.39
CA GLY A 80 0.73 -28.36 10.30
C GLY A 80 0.23 -26.90 10.35
N ILE A 81 -1.08 -26.70 10.43
CA ILE A 81 -1.75 -25.38 10.35
C ILE A 81 -1.08 -24.32 11.26
N TRP A 82 -0.66 -24.70 12.48
CA TRP A 82 0.06 -23.84 13.41
C TRP A 82 1.46 -23.40 12.95
N GLY A 83 2.18 -24.25 12.21
CA GLY A 83 3.49 -23.92 11.66
C GLY A 83 3.42 -23.01 10.44
N VAL A 84 2.40 -23.19 9.59
CA VAL A 84 2.14 -22.26 8.47
C VAL A 84 1.84 -20.86 9.01
N VAL A 85 1.02 -20.76 10.06
CA VAL A 85 0.72 -19.48 10.75
C VAL A 85 1.96 -18.86 11.37
N GLY A 86 2.78 -19.65 12.07
CA GLY A 86 4.03 -19.17 12.67
C GLY A 86 4.98 -18.59 11.62
N VAL A 87 5.12 -19.26 10.48
CA VAL A 87 6.02 -18.83 9.40
C VAL A 87 5.47 -17.60 8.66
N THR A 88 4.17 -17.52 8.38
CA THR A 88 3.59 -16.33 7.73
C THR A 88 3.68 -15.10 8.63
N LEU A 89 3.35 -15.25 9.91
CA LEU A 89 3.48 -14.17 10.88
C LEU A 89 4.94 -13.74 11.04
N ALA A 90 5.87 -14.69 11.13
CA ALA A 90 7.30 -14.39 11.19
C ALA A 90 7.80 -13.67 9.93
N LYS A 91 7.31 -14.04 8.73
CA LYS A 91 7.65 -13.34 7.48
C LYS A 91 7.14 -11.90 7.47
N VAL A 92 5.90 -11.67 7.90
CA VAL A 92 5.32 -10.32 7.98
C VAL A 92 6.07 -9.47 9.00
N VAL A 93 6.35 -10.01 10.19
CA VAL A 93 7.13 -9.30 11.22
C VAL A 93 8.54 -9.01 10.72
N ALA A 94 9.20 -9.98 10.11
CA ALA A 94 10.53 -9.78 9.51
C ALA A 94 10.50 -8.71 8.42
N PHE A 95 9.49 -8.71 7.56
CA PHE A 95 9.29 -7.66 6.56
C PHE A 95 9.17 -6.28 7.23
N VAL A 96 8.29 -6.13 8.22
CA VAL A 96 8.08 -4.85 8.92
C VAL A 96 9.37 -4.37 9.59
N VAL A 97 10.09 -5.26 10.28
CA VAL A 97 11.36 -4.92 10.92
C VAL A 97 12.42 -4.50 9.90
N VAL A 98 12.61 -5.29 8.84
CA VAL A 98 13.57 -4.96 7.77
C VAL A 98 13.20 -3.63 7.11
N MET A 99 11.92 -3.41 6.85
CA MET A 99 11.45 -2.17 6.22
C MET A 99 11.65 -0.97 7.13
N LEU A 100 11.35 -1.09 8.43
CA LEU A 100 11.55 -0.02 9.41
C LEU A 100 13.03 0.29 9.68
N VAL A 101 13.93 -0.69 9.59
CA VAL A 101 15.37 -0.48 9.82
C VAL A 101 16.07 -0.02 8.54
N VAL A 102 15.93 -0.80 7.46
CA VAL A 102 16.61 -0.54 6.19
C VAL A 102 15.94 0.58 5.44
N GLY A 103 14.61 0.54 5.30
CA GLY A 103 13.85 1.57 4.59
C GLY A 103 14.04 2.95 5.21
N ARG A 104 13.99 3.05 6.54
CA ARG A 104 14.21 4.31 7.28
C ARG A 104 15.61 4.90 7.07
N ARG A 105 16.61 4.09 6.72
CA ARG A 105 17.97 4.55 6.42
C ARG A 105 18.17 4.85 4.94
N VAL A 106 17.75 3.93 4.08
CA VAL A 106 18.01 3.95 2.63
C VAL A 106 17.13 4.97 1.92
N ILE A 107 15.83 5.02 2.23
CA ILE A 107 14.89 5.91 1.55
C ILE A 107 15.29 7.38 1.74
N PRO A 108 15.49 7.89 2.98
CA PRO A 108 15.91 9.28 3.16
C PRO A 108 17.29 9.56 2.57
N TRP A 109 18.21 8.59 2.58
CA TRP A 109 19.55 8.76 2.02
C TRP A 109 19.51 8.96 0.50
N ILE A 110 18.74 8.14 -0.22
CA ILE A 110 18.55 8.29 -1.67
C ILE A 110 17.87 9.62 -1.99
N LEU A 111 16.81 9.98 -1.26
CA LEU A 111 16.11 11.24 -1.47
C LEU A 111 16.99 12.45 -1.22
N HIS A 112 17.79 12.41 -0.16
CA HIS A 112 18.74 13.47 0.14
C HIS A 112 19.75 13.59 -1.00
N TYR A 113 20.31 12.49 -1.49
CA TYR A 113 21.23 12.50 -2.63
C TYR A 113 20.59 13.12 -3.89
N VAL A 114 19.37 12.70 -4.25
CA VAL A 114 18.65 13.24 -5.42
C VAL A 114 18.27 14.70 -5.22
N ALA A 115 17.94 15.12 -3.99
CA ALA A 115 17.62 16.51 -3.68
C ALA A 115 18.82 17.46 -3.92
N HIS A 116 20.07 16.98 -3.79
CA HIS A 116 21.27 17.79 -4.08
C HIS A 116 21.42 18.13 -5.56
N THR A 117 20.82 17.33 -6.44
CA THR A 117 20.83 17.61 -7.88
C THR A 117 19.96 18.82 -8.26
N GLY A 118 19.06 19.27 -7.37
CA GLY A 118 18.24 20.47 -7.55
C GLY A 118 17.13 20.38 -8.62
N SER A 119 17.02 19.25 -9.35
CA SER A 119 15.98 19.04 -10.35
C SER A 119 14.71 18.44 -9.74
N ARG A 120 13.58 19.14 -9.92
CA ARG A 120 12.25 18.66 -9.50
C ARG A 120 11.83 17.39 -10.22
N GLU A 121 12.17 17.26 -11.50
CA GLU A 121 11.82 16.09 -12.31
C GLU A 121 12.52 14.84 -11.81
N LEU A 122 13.82 14.93 -11.51
CA LEU A 122 14.59 13.82 -10.95
C LEU A 122 14.07 13.42 -9.58
N PHE A 123 13.73 14.40 -8.74
CA PHE A 123 13.16 14.12 -7.42
C PHE A 123 11.82 13.39 -7.52
N ARG A 124 10.91 13.85 -8.40
CA ARG A 124 9.62 13.20 -8.65
C ARG A 124 9.78 11.76 -9.13
N LEU A 125 10.66 11.54 -10.11
CA LEU A 125 10.96 10.21 -10.62
C LEU A 125 11.59 9.32 -9.55
N ALA A 126 12.45 9.86 -8.70
CA ALA A 126 13.05 9.11 -7.59
C ALA A 126 12.02 8.68 -6.56
N VAL A 127 11.09 9.55 -6.16
CA VAL A 127 10.00 9.21 -5.23
C VAL A 127 9.16 8.06 -5.80
N LEU A 128 8.78 8.13 -7.08
CA LEU A 128 8.03 7.08 -7.76
C LEU A 128 8.84 5.78 -7.86
N ALA A 129 10.10 5.86 -8.27
CA ALA A 129 10.99 4.71 -8.40
C ALA A 129 11.24 4.01 -7.06
N ILE A 130 11.38 4.76 -5.97
CA ILE A 130 11.49 4.23 -4.61
C ILE A 130 10.18 3.52 -4.22
N ALA A 131 9.02 4.15 -4.43
CA ALA A 131 7.74 3.56 -4.07
C ALA A 131 7.49 2.24 -4.82
N LEU A 132 7.70 2.22 -6.15
CA LEU A 132 7.55 1.02 -6.98
C LEU A 132 8.63 -0.03 -6.68
N GLY A 133 9.88 0.39 -6.48
CA GLY A 133 11.00 -0.48 -6.16
C GLY A 133 10.83 -1.19 -4.82
N VAL A 134 10.37 -0.46 -3.79
CA VAL A 134 10.02 -1.04 -2.49
C VAL A 134 8.83 -1.97 -2.63
N ALA A 135 7.76 -1.56 -3.33
CA ALA A 135 6.59 -2.41 -3.54
C ALA A 135 6.96 -3.74 -4.19
N PHE A 136 7.71 -3.68 -5.29
CA PHE A 136 8.20 -4.86 -6.01
C PHE A 136 9.15 -5.70 -5.15
N GLY A 137 10.10 -5.07 -4.45
CA GLY A 137 11.01 -5.75 -3.55
C GLY A 137 10.28 -6.47 -2.40
N ALA A 138 9.29 -5.83 -1.81
CA ALA A 138 8.44 -6.40 -0.77
C ALA A 138 7.70 -7.65 -1.29
N ALA A 139 7.08 -7.54 -2.46
CA ALA A 139 6.38 -8.67 -3.08
C ALA A 139 7.32 -9.82 -3.42
N LYS A 140 8.47 -9.55 -4.03
CA LYS A 140 9.37 -10.63 -4.49
C LYS A 140 10.17 -11.27 -3.36
N LEU A 141 10.63 -10.49 -2.38
CA LEU A 141 11.48 -10.97 -1.29
C LEU A 141 10.66 -11.58 -0.15
N PHE A 142 9.52 -10.97 0.20
CA PHE A 142 8.74 -11.35 1.38
C PHE A 142 7.39 -11.99 1.03
N GLY A 143 6.95 -11.95 -0.24
CA GLY A 143 5.67 -12.50 -0.66
C GLY A 143 4.47 -11.71 -0.12
N VAL A 144 4.66 -10.43 0.21
CA VAL A 144 3.59 -9.53 0.67
C VAL A 144 2.99 -8.77 -0.51
N SER A 145 1.77 -8.24 -0.34
CA SER A 145 1.11 -7.46 -1.41
C SER A 145 1.94 -6.25 -1.84
N LEU A 146 1.92 -5.93 -3.14
CA LEU A 146 2.51 -4.69 -3.69
C LEU A 146 1.99 -3.45 -2.98
N ALA A 147 0.69 -3.42 -2.65
CA ALA A 147 0.05 -2.29 -1.96
C ALA A 147 0.68 -2.05 -0.58
N LEU A 148 1.00 -3.13 0.13
CA LEU A 148 1.62 -3.08 1.45
C LEU A 148 3.05 -2.53 1.37
N GLY A 149 3.86 -3.01 0.41
CA GLY A 149 5.20 -2.47 0.19
C GLY A 149 5.17 -0.98 -0.17
N ALA A 150 4.27 -0.57 -1.07
CA ALA A 150 4.09 0.83 -1.44
C ALA A 150 3.67 1.71 -0.26
N PHE A 151 2.74 1.22 0.58
CA PHE A 151 2.29 1.93 1.77
C PHE A 151 3.43 2.18 2.76
N PHE A 152 4.24 1.16 3.07
CA PHE A 152 5.39 1.33 3.95
C PHE A 152 6.45 2.28 3.37
N ALA A 153 6.68 2.24 2.05
CA ALA A 153 7.57 3.20 1.37
C ALA A 153 7.10 4.64 1.61
N GLY A 154 5.79 4.88 1.44
CA GLY A 154 5.14 6.18 1.67
C GLY A 154 5.19 6.62 3.13
N MET A 155 4.93 5.72 4.09
CA MET A 155 5.04 6.04 5.52
C MET A 155 6.45 6.50 5.88
N ILE A 156 7.47 5.76 5.45
CA ILE A 156 8.87 6.10 5.76
C ILE A 156 9.30 7.40 5.07
N MET A 157 8.84 7.64 3.84
CA MET A 157 9.01 8.91 3.11
C MET A 157 8.40 10.08 3.90
N SER A 158 7.20 9.88 4.48
CA SER A 158 6.45 10.89 5.22
C SER A 158 7.11 11.31 6.53
N GLU A 159 7.93 10.45 7.13
CA GLU A 159 8.70 10.76 8.34
C GLU A 159 9.99 11.55 8.04
N SER A 160 10.38 11.70 6.78
CA SER A 160 11.61 12.42 6.40
C SER A 160 11.41 13.94 6.34
N GLU A 161 12.51 14.70 6.45
CA GLU A 161 12.50 16.17 6.28
C GLU A 161 12.05 16.61 4.89
N LEU A 162 12.10 15.71 3.90
CA LEU A 162 11.71 15.94 2.52
C LEU A 162 10.24 15.54 2.25
N SER A 163 9.49 15.13 3.28
CA SER A 163 8.10 14.66 3.19
C SER A 163 7.18 15.62 2.47
N HIS A 164 7.26 16.93 2.77
CA HIS A 164 6.42 17.93 2.14
C HIS A 164 6.67 18.02 0.62
N ARG A 165 7.95 18.05 0.22
CA ARG A 165 8.34 18.05 -1.21
C ARG A 165 7.94 16.74 -1.88
N ALA A 166 8.12 15.60 -1.21
CA ALA A 166 7.72 14.30 -1.73
C ALA A 166 6.21 14.21 -1.94
N ALA A 167 5.41 14.76 -1.02
CA ALA A 167 3.97 14.83 -1.13
C ALA A 167 3.55 15.70 -2.33
N GLU A 168 4.04 16.95 -2.41
CA GLU A 168 3.73 17.88 -3.50
C GLU A 168 4.04 17.28 -4.88
N GLU A 169 5.21 16.66 -5.02
CA GLU A 169 5.65 16.10 -6.29
C GLU A 169 4.90 14.81 -6.66
N SER A 170 4.31 14.11 -5.69
CA SER A 170 3.52 12.89 -5.91
C SER A 170 2.05 13.16 -6.24
N LEU A 171 1.50 14.33 -5.86
CA LEU A 171 0.09 14.68 -6.08
C LEU A 171 -0.37 14.50 -7.55
N PRO A 172 0.35 15.02 -8.57
CA PRO A 172 -0.10 14.89 -9.96
C PRO A 172 -0.12 13.44 -10.44
N LEU A 173 0.85 12.63 -10.01
CA LEU A 173 0.95 11.22 -10.36
C LEU A 173 -0.17 10.41 -9.73
N ARG A 174 -0.46 10.64 -8.44
CA ARG A 174 -1.59 10.02 -7.75
C ARG A 174 -2.90 10.32 -8.48
N ASP A 175 -3.10 11.57 -8.88
CA ASP A 175 -4.33 11.98 -9.57
C ASP A 175 -4.43 11.33 -10.96
N ALA A 176 -3.33 11.25 -11.72
CA ALA A 176 -3.28 10.54 -13.00
C ALA A 176 -3.54 9.03 -12.85
N PHE A 177 -2.88 8.37 -11.89
CA PHE A 177 -3.09 6.95 -11.61
C PHE A 177 -4.49 6.65 -11.09
N SER A 178 -5.11 7.57 -10.35
CA SER A 178 -6.49 7.43 -9.90
C SER A 178 -7.45 7.40 -11.09
N VAL A 179 -7.27 8.31 -12.06
CA VAL A 179 -8.06 8.30 -13.31
C VAL A 179 -7.84 6.99 -14.06
N LEU A 180 -6.58 6.57 -14.24
CA LEU A 180 -6.22 5.32 -14.91
C LEU A 180 -6.84 4.09 -14.23
N PHE A 181 -6.82 4.05 -12.90
CA PHE A 181 -7.43 3.00 -12.10
C PHE A 181 -8.94 2.93 -12.33
N PHE A 182 -9.66 4.04 -12.19
CA PHE A 182 -11.13 4.04 -12.38
C PHE A 182 -11.54 3.72 -13.82
N VAL A 183 -10.82 4.22 -14.82
CA VAL A 183 -11.07 3.84 -16.22
C VAL A 183 -10.82 2.35 -16.43
N SER A 184 -9.73 1.80 -15.89
CA SER A 184 -9.41 0.37 -16.01
C SER A 184 -10.45 -0.52 -15.34
N VAL A 185 -10.91 -0.16 -14.14
CA VAL A 185 -12.00 -0.88 -13.45
C VAL A 185 -13.30 -0.80 -14.27
N GLY A 186 -13.61 0.35 -14.86
CA GLY A 186 -14.76 0.51 -15.75
C GLY A 186 -14.66 -0.35 -17.02
N MET A 187 -13.47 -0.51 -17.59
CA MET A 187 -13.24 -1.38 -18.75
C MET A 187 -13.32 -2.88 -18.40
N LEU A 188 -13.00 -3.26 -17.16
CA LEU A 188 -13.10 -4.63 -16.67
C LEU A 188 -14.54 -5.00 -16.27
N PHE A 189 -15.45 -4.04 -16.21
CA PHE A 189 -16.86 -4.29 -15.94
C PHE A 189 -17.50 -4.93 -17.18
N ASP A 190 -17.73 -6.23 -17.11
CA ASP A 190 -18.54 -6.94 -18.11
C ASP A 190 -20.02 -6.89 -17.66
N PRO A 191 -20.90 -6.15 -18.36
CA PRO A 191 -22.30 -6.03 -17.99
C PRO A 191 -23.15 -7.25 -18.39
N LEU A 192 -22.56 -8.27 -19.02
CA LEU A 192 -23.22 -9.48 -19.53
C LEU A 192 -22.99 -10.70 -18.64
#